data_AF-A0AA39GP77-F1
#
_entry.id   AF-A0AA39GP77-F1
#
_cell.length_a   1.000
_cell.length_b   1.000
_cell.length_c   1.000
_cell.angle_alpha   90.00
_cell.angle_beta   90.00
_cell.angle_gamma   90.00
#
_symmetry.space_group_name_H-M   'P 1'
#
loop_
_entity.id
_entity.type
_entity.pdbx_description
1 polymer ?
#
loop_
_entity_poly.entity_id
_entity_poly.type
_entity_poly.pdbx_seq_one_letter_code
_entity_poly.pdbx_strand_id
1 'polypeptide(L)'
;METNPFVVSWWPKALADPALFHVSLQTASLDEELRAQKGFPISETLMADSVSLLRRKIEEPSLAFQDETLNAVVTLAAIEHGKGNLEASRAHIDGVLRMVSVRGGISEVKRVSPLTARMIAWVAMLVTGSPQFPTQDDAGQGDGIDPTAQWQSVSDESDGMGHLFGDDDLDPAMSIILVRLRTIFYRQRETALTSTDMHDLTLFVIHRLLLLPPFLPTATPRALISECLRYAMVLYMLIIHGTTYYSLEVITTTVLNKLDANMVALRASPGQAHNALKLWIVIVSMAARSGAPQYESYAHLARGATAEMGLKTWDDAVSQLESVLWIKTPQDRLFHHVWETIHAASERQ
;
A
#
# COMPACT_ATOMS: atom_id res chain seq x y z
N MET A 1 -23.97 4.63 -1.55
CA MET A 1 -23.56 4.41 -2.95
C MET A 1 -22.25 5.15 -3.12
N GLU A 2 -21.12 4.46 -3.01
CA GLU A 2 -19.81 5.12 -3.15
C GLU A 2 -19.64 5.57 -4.60
N THR A 3 -19.46 6.87 -4.79
CA THR A 3 -19.20 7.47 -6.10
C THR A 3 -17.74 7.26 -6.46
N ASN A 4 -17.47 6.70 -7.64
CA ASN A 4 -16.10 6.46 -8.12
C ASN A 4 -15.27 7.76 -8.09
N PRO A 5 -14.18 7.85 -7.30
CA PRO A 5 -13.33 9.05 -7.19
C PRO A 5 -12.83 9.58 -8.53
N PHE A 6 -12.62 8.71 -9.52
CA PHE A 6 -12.28 9.11 -10.88
C PHE A 6 -13.38 9.97 -11.51
N VAL A 7 -14.65 9.56 -11.36
CA VAL A 7 -15.80 10.24 -11.98
C VAL A 7 -16.10 11.58 -11.31
N VAL A 8 -16.02 11.64 -9.97
CA VAL A 8 -16.41 12.83 -9.21
C VAL A 8 -15.29 13.86 -9.07
N SER A 9 -14.02 13.43 -9.01
CA SER A 9 -12.90 14.33 -8.70
C SER A 9 -11.92 14.50 -9.85
N TRP A 10 -11.54 13.41 -10.52
CA TRP A 10 -10.51 13.45 -11.56
C TRP A 10 -11.07 13.90 -12.92
N TRP A 11 -12.17 13.30 -13.37
CA TRP A 11 -12.72 13.52 -14.72
C TRP A 11 -13.12 14.98 -15.01
N PRO A 12 -13.77 15.72 -14.08
CA PRO A 12 -14.05 17.13 -14.31
C PRO A 12 -12.80 17.98 -14.53
N LYS A 13 -11.71 17.67 -13.80
CA LYS A 13 -10.41 18.32 -13.99
C LYS A 13 -9.76 17.94 -15.31
N ALA A 14 -9.81 16.66 -15.67
CA ALA A 14 -9.30 16.19 -16.95
C ALA A 14 -10.00 16.87 -18.13
N LEU A 15 -11.33 17.03 -18.09
CA LEU A 15 -12.06 17.74 -19.16
C LEU A 15 -11.72 19.23 -19.26
N ALA A 16 -11.29 19.85 -18.16
CA ALA A 16 -10.95 21.28 -18.13
C ALA A 16 -9.50 21.58 -18.58
N ASP A 17 -8.62 20.57 -18.64
CA ASP A 17 -7.22 20.73 -18.97
C ASP A 17 -6.77 19.77 -20.09
N PRO A 18 -6.34 20.27 -21.26
CA PRO A 18 -5.98 19.40 -22.39
C PRO A 18 -4.84 18.41 -22.07
N ALA A 19 -3.82 18.82 -21.31
CA ALA A 19 -2.72 17.91 -20.99
C ALA A 19 -3.22 16.76 -20.09
N LEU A 20 -3.99 17.09 -19.06
CA LEU A 20 -4.59 16.11 -18.14
C LEU A 20 -5.62 15.21 -18.84
N PHE A 21 -6.37 15.73 -19.80
CA PHE A 21 -7.28 14.95 -20.64
C PHE A 21 -6.52 13.87 -21.43
N HIS A 22 -5.47 14.26 -22.14
CA HIS A 22 -4.71 13.35 -23.00
C HIS A 22 -4.01 12.24 -22.22
N VAL A 23 -3.38 12.56 -21.09
CA VAL A 23 -2.76 11.51 -20.22
C VAL A 23 -3.81 10.58 -19.60
N SER A 24 -5.02 11.08 -19.34
CA SER A 24 -6.12 10.25 -18.83
C SER A 24 -6.59 9.25 -19.88
N LEU A 25 -6.74 9.70 -21.13
CA LEU A 25 -7.05 8.81 -22.25
C LEU A 25 -5.93 7.78 -22.46
N GLN A 26 -4.69 8.23 -22.40
CA GLN A 26 -3.52 7.36 -22.54
C GLN A 26 -3.44 6.29 -21.45
N THR A 27 -3.83 6.60 -20.21
CA THR A 27 -3.91 5.62 -19.12
C THR A 27 -4.93 4.53 -19.42
N ALA A 28 -6.10 4.91 -19.97
CA ALA A 28 -7.12 3.94 -20.38
C ALA A 28 -6.64 3.05 -21.54
N SER A 29 -5.98 3.65 -22.55
CA SER A 29 -5.40 2.89 -23.66
C SER A 29 -4.31 1.93 -23.18
N LEU A 30 -3.46 2.34 -22.24
CA LEU A 30 -2.42 1.48 -21.67
C LEU A 30 -3.01 0.25 -20.97
N ASP A 31 -4.07 0.41 -20.18
CA ASP A 31 -4.73 -0.72 -19.50
C ASP A 31 -5.32 -1.73 -20.50
N GLU A 32 -5.94 -1.25 -21.58
CA GLU A 32 -6.43 -2.11 -22.67
C GLU A 32 -5.28 -2.84 -23.38
N GLU A 33 -4.21 -2.12 -23.70
CA GLU A 33 -3.04 -2.66 -24.40
C GLU A 33 -2.27 -3.69 -23.56
N LEU A 34 -2.13 -3.46 -22.25
CA LEU A 34 -1.53 -4.41 -21.31
C LEU A 34 -2.31 -5.73 -21.26
N ARG A 35 -3.65 -5.67 -21.26
CA ARG A 35 -4.50 -6.86 -21.32
C ARG A 35 -4.43 -7.57 -22.66
N ALA A 36 -4.31 -6.80 -23.74
CA ALA A 36 -4.21 -7.35 -25.10
C ALA A 36 -2.86 -8.03 -25.36
N GLN A 37 -1.79 -7.65 -24.65
CA GLN A 37 -0.43 -8.16 -24.81
C GLN A 37 0.10 -8.03 -26.25
N LYS A 38 -0.22 -6.92 -26.92
CA LYS A 38 0.12 -6.66 -28.34
C LYS A 38 1.04 -5.44 -28.56
N GLY A 39 1.74 -5.01 -27.51
CA GLY A 39 2.52 -3.76 -27.51
C GLY A 39 1.64 -2.53 -27.25
N PHE A 40 2.18 -1.33 -27.49
CA PHE A 40 1.59 -0.06 -27.04
C PHE A 40 1.36 1.01 -28.15
N PRO A 41 0.95 0.66 -29.38
CA PRO A 41 0.90 1.61 -30.50
C PRO A 41 -0.01 2.82 -30.28
N ILE A 42 -1.15 2.65 -29.60
CA ILE A 42 -2.09 3.74 -29.31
C ILE A 42 -1.52 4.60 -28.19
N SER A 43 -1.04 3.98 -27.10
CA SER A 43 -0.45 4.72 -26.00
C SER A 43 0.83 5.47 -26.40
N GLU A 44 1.63 4.96 -27.34
CA GLU A 44 2.78 5.67 -27.91
C GLU A 44 2.35 6.88 -28.74
N THR A 45 1.30 6.75 -29.55
CA THR A 45 0.77 7.87 -30.33
C THR A 45 0.25 8.99 -29.42
N LEU A 46 -0.54 8.63 -28.39
CA LEU A 46 -1.04 9.58 -27.40
C LEU A 46 0.07 10.20 -26.53
N MET A 47 1.22 9.54 -26.41
CA MET A 47 2.36 10.05 -25.66
C MET A 47 2.92 11.33 -26.29
N ALA A 48 3.05 11.34 -27.63
CA ALA A 48 3.60 12.48 -28.36
C ALA A 48 2.77 13.75 -28.11
N ASP A 49 1.44 13.62 -28.15
CA ASP A 49 0.51 14.72 -27.89
C ASP A 49 0.58 15.18 -26.44
N SER A 50 0.56 14.22 -25.50
CA SER A 50 0.60 14.50 -24.05
C SER A 50 1.88 15.26 -23.65
N VAL A 51 3.04 14.82 -24.14
CA VAL A 51 4.33 15.46 -23.87
C VAL A 51 4.43 16.84 -24.54
N SER A 52 3.88 17.00 -25.75
CA SER A 52 3.84 18.28 -26.45
C SER A 52 3.02 19.32 -25.68
N LEU A 53 1.81 18.95 -25.24
CA LEU A 53 0.95 19.81 -24.42
C LEU A 53 1.61 20.16 -23.09
N LEU A 54 2.20 19.16 -22.41
CA LEU A 54 2.87 19.38 -21.14
C LEU A 54 4.08 20.30 -21.27
N ARG A 55 4.88 20.17 -22.33
CA ARG A 55 6.03 21.05 -22.57
C ARG A 55 5.60 22.51 -22.68
N ARG A 56 4.54 22.80 -23.43
CA ARG A 56 3.97 24.16 -23.53
C ARG A 56 3.53 24.70 -22.18
N LYS A 57 2.90 23.88 -21.34
CA LYS A 57 2.52 24.30 -19.97
C LYS A 57 3.73 24.61 -19.10
N ILE A 58 4.80 23.83 -19.21
CA ILE A 58 6.02 24.02 -18.40
C ILE A 58 6.79 25.28 -18.83
N GLU A 59 6.72 25.67 -20.11
CA GLU A 59 7.33 26.91 -20.62
C GLU A 59 6.67 28.18 -20.06
N GLU A 60 5.41 28.09 -19.61
CA GLU A 60 4.66 29.20 -19.01
C GLU A 60 4.64 29.10 -17.47
N PRO A 61 5.31 30.00 -16.72
CA PRO A 61 5.42 29.89 -15.26
C PRO A 61 4.07 29.84 -14.52
N SER A 62 3.04 30.49 -15.08
CA SER A 62 1.68 30.49 -14.49
C SER A 62 0.95 29.16 -14.60
N LEU A 63 1.36 28.30 -15.55
CA LEU A 63 0.76 26.98 -15.83
C LEU A 63 1.64 25.84 -15.31
N ALA A 64 2.95 26.03 -15.26
CA ALA A 64 3.95 25.01 -14.93
C ALA A 64 3.71 24.32 -13.58
N PHE A 65 3.13 25.03 -12.60
CA PHE A 65 2.95 24.55 -11.23
C PHE A 65 1.47 24.37 -10.82
N GLN A 66 0.55 24.36 -11.78
CA GLN A 66 -0.87 24.07 -11.52
C GLN A 66 -1.09 22.60 -11.18
N ASP A 67 -2.16 22.32 -10.44
CA ASP A 67 -2.54 20.96 -10.02
C ASP A 67 -2.64 20.00 -11.21
N GLU A 68 -3.22 20.46 -12.31
CA GLU A 68 -3.42 19.69 -13.53
C GLU A 68 -2.08 19.34 -14.21
N THR A 69 -1.11 20.26 -14.16
CA THR A 69 0.24 20.02 -14.67
C THR A 69 0.99 18.97 -13.84
N LEU A 70 0.95 19.10 -12.50
CA LEU A 70 1.57 18.12 -11.61
C LEU A 70 0.93 16.72 -11.77
N ASN A 71 -0.40 16.67 -11.85
CA ASN A 71 -1.15 15.44 -12.12
C ASN A 71 -0.75 14.82 -13.45
N ALA A 72 -0.63 15.62 -14.52
CA ALA A 72 -0.20 15.12 -15.82
C ALA A 72 1.21 14.52 -15.78
N VAL A 73 2.17 15.20 -15.14
CA VAL A 73 3.55 14.71 -15.00
C VAL A 73 3.59 13.38 -14.24
N VAL A 74 2.88 13.27 -13.11
CA VAL A 74 2.93 12.02 -12.33
C VAL A 74 2.19 10.88 -13.03
N THR A 75 1.10 11.16 -13.75
CA THR A 75 0.41 10.15 -14.58
C THR A 75 1.32 9.64 -15.71
N LEU A 76 2.09 10.52 -16.36
CA LEU A 76 3.10 10.10 -17.35
C LEU A 76 4.16 9.19 -16.74
N ALA A 77 4.60 9.45 -15.51
CA ALA A 77 5.52 8.56 -14.81
C ALA A 77 4.96 7.13 -14.70
N ALA A 78 3.70 7.00 -14.28
CA ALA A 78 3.03 5.71 -14.18
C ALA A 78 2.84 5.02 -15.55
N ILE A 79 2.52 5.78 -16.59
CA ILE A 79 2.35 5.24 -17.95
C ILE A 79 3.67 4.67 -18.46
N GLU A 80 4.76 5.44 -18.37
CA GLU A 80 6.08 4.99 -18.80
C GLU A 80 6.56 3.79 -17.98
N HIS A 81 6.27 3.78 -16.67
CA HIS A 81 6.53 2.63 -15.82
C HIS A 81 5.78 1.38 -16.29
N GLY A 82 4.48 1.50 -16.59
CA GLY A 82 3.66 0.39 -17.08
C GLY A 82 4.11 -0.16 -18.44
N LYS A 83 4.77 0.66 -19.26
CA LYS A 83 5.42 0.22 -20.51
C LYS A 83 6.80 -0.41 -20.33
N GLY A 84 7.36 -0.35 -19.11
CA GLY A 84 8.73 -0.78 -18.81
C GLY A 84 9.81 0.27 -19.09
N ASN A 85 9.44 1.51 -19.42
CA ASN A 85 10.36 2.62 -19.67
C ASN A 85 10.79 3.29 -18.36
N LEU A 86 11.58 2.56 -17.57
CA LEU A 86 11.96 2.96 -16.20
C LEU A 86 12.75 4.29 -16.14
N GLU A 87 13.57 4.59 -17.16
CA GLU A 87 14.33 5.83 -17.23
C GLU A 87 13.41 7.05 -17.40
N ALA A 88 12.47 6.98 -18.35
CA ALA A 88 11.49 8.05 -18.58
C ALA A 88 10.56 8.22 -17.37
N SER A 89 10.10 7.11 -16.79
CA SER A 89 9.35 7.12 -15.52
C SER A 89 10.10 7.88 -14.43
N ARG A 90 11.40 7.61 -14.25
CA ARG A 90 12.22 8.27 -13.23
C ARG A 90 12.36 9.77 -13.51
N ALA A 91 12.60 10.15 -14.77
CA ALA A 91 12.70 11.56 -15.15
C ALA A 91 11.40 12.34 -14.82
N HIS A 92 10.23 11.73 -15.04
CA HIS A 92 8.95 12.31 -14.66
C HIS A 92 8.76 12.41 -13.14
N ILE A 93 9.14 11.38 -12.37
CA ILE A 93 9.13 11.45 -10.90
C ILE A 93 10.03 12.57 -10.39
N ASP A 94 11.28 12.63 -10.84
CA ASP A 94 12.21 13.69 -10.44
C ASP A 94 11.66 15.09 -10.79
N GLY A 95 10.99 15.20 -11.95
CA GLY A 95 10.29 16.40 -12.38
C GLY A 95 9.17 16.83 -11.43
N VAL A 96 8.25 15.92 -11.10
CA VAL A 96 7.11 16.26 -10.22
C VAL A 96 7.56 16.53 -8.78
N LEU A 97 8.58 15.84 -8.28
CA LEU A 97 9.15 16.11 -6.95
C LEU A 97 9.72 17.53 -6.85
N ARG A 98 10.40 18.02 -7.91
CA ARG A 98 10.84 19.42 -7.99
C ARG A 98 9.66 20.40 -8.01
N MET A 99 8.60 20.09 -8.76
CA MET A 99 7.39 20.92 -8.79
C MET A 99 6.71 21.00 -7.42
N VAL A 100 6.64 19.89 -6.67
CA VAL A 100 6.15 19.87 -5.29
C VAL A 100 7.03 20.73 -4.38
N SER A 101 8.36 20.66 -4.53
CA SER A 101 9.29 21.51 -3.78
C SER A 101 9.07 23.00 -4.04
N VAL A 102 8.85 23.40 -5.30
CA VAL A 102 8.51 24.80 -5.67
C VAL A 102 7.20 25.25 -5.01
N ARG A 103 6.24 24.33 -4.80
CA ARG A 103 4.97 24.60 -4.11
C ARG A 103 5.04 24.56 -2.58
N GLY A 104 6.25 24.44 -2.01
CA GLY A 104 6.43 24.43 -0.55
C GLY A 104 6.27 23.06 0.09
N GLY A 105 6.30 21.97 -0.69
CA GLY A 105 6.23 20.60 -0.17
C GLY A 105 4.86 19.95 -0.31
N ILE A 106 4.79 18.64 -0.02
CA ILE A 106 3.59 17.83 -0.28
C ILE A 106 2.40 18.24 0.61
N SER A 107 2.66 18.71 1.83
CA SER A 107 1.63 19.19 2.76
C SER A 107 0.95 20.46 2.24
N GLU A 108 1.71 21.41 1.66
CA GLU A 108 1.14 22.59 1.02
C GLU A 108 0.36 22.25 -0.26
N VAL A 109 0.85 21.28 -1.04
CA VAL A 109 0.08 20.75 -2.18
C VAL A 109 -1.24 20.15 -1.69
N LYS A 110 -1.24 19.37 -0.60
CA LYS A 110 -2.46 18.78 -0.02
C LYS A 110 -3.46 19.84 0.42
N ARG A 111 -2.99 20.91 1.05
CA ARG A 111 -3.83 22.03 1.52
C ARG A 111 -4.61 22.69 0.38
N VAL A 112 -4.01 22.78 -0.81
CA VAL A 112 -4.65 23.36 -2.00
C VAL A 112 -5.46 22.32 -2.78
N SER A 113 -4.89 21.13 -3.02
CA SER A 113 -5.50 20.03 -3.76
C SER A 113 -5.15 18.68 -3.11
N PRO A 114 -6.04 18.15 -2.25
CA PRO A 114 -5.87 16.84 -1.66
C PRO A 114 -5.74 15.72 -2.69
N LEU A 115 -6.45 15.83 -3.82
CA LEU A 115 -6.35 14.86 -4.92
C LEU A 115 -4.94 14.83 -5.51
N THR A 116 -4.37 16.00 -5.81
CA THR A 116 -3.03 16.09 -6.41
C THR A 116 -1.96 15.55 -5.46
N ALA A 117 -2.04 15.88 -4.17
CA ALA A 117 -1.11 15.33 -3.18
C ALA A 117 -1.18 13.80 -3.10
N ARG A 118 -2.39 13.22 -3.05
CA ARG A 118 -2.60 11.76 -3.07
C ARG A 118 -2.00 11.11 -4.30
N MET A 119 -2.32 11.65 -5.48
CA MET A 119 -1.83 11.11 -6.76
C MET A 119 -0.30 11.12 -6.82
N ILE A 120 0.34 12.22 -6.41
CA ILE A 120 1.79 12.32 -6.42
C ILE A 120 2.43 11.35 -5.44
N ALA A 121 2.00 11.37 -4.18
CA ALA A 121 2.57 10.52 -3.13
C ALA A 121 2.36 9.02 -3.43
N TRP A 122 1.18 8.65 -3.91
CA TRP A 122 0.84 7.27 -4.25
C TRP A 122 1.67 6.79 -5.44
N VAL A 123 1.59 7.48 -6.59
CA VAL A 123 2.28 7.03 -7.81
C VAL A 123 3.80 7.03 -7.62
N ALA A 124 4.36 8.08 -7.02
CA ALA A 124 5.80 8.14 -6.78
C ALA A 124 6.27 6.96 -5.91
N MET A 125 5.51 6.59 -4.88
CA MET A 125 5.80 5.41 -4.06
C MET A 125 5.72 4.10 -4.84
N LEU A 126 4.67 3.92 -5.65
CA LEU A 126 4.47 2.68 -6.41
C LEU A 126 5.57 2.44 -7.45
N VAL A 127 5.87 3.45 -8.28
CA VAL A 127 6.80 3.29 -9.41
C VAL A 127 8.26 3.19 -8.96
N THR A 128 8.59 3.79 -7.82
CA THR A 128 9.95 3.71 -7.23
C THR A 128 10.12 2.54 -6.26
N GLY A 129 9.02 1.88 -5.87
CA GLY A 129 9.02 0.83 -4.86
C GLY A 129 9.37 1.31 -3.44
N SER A 130 9.35 2.62 -3.17
CA SER A 130 9.68 3.19 -1.85
C SER A 130 9.05 4.57 -1.62
N PRO A 131 8.72 4.96 -0.37
CA PRO A 131 8.21 6.30 -0.07
C PRO A 131 9.15 7.41 -0.55
N GLN A 132 8.59 8.43 -1.23
CA GLN A 132 9.35 9.59 -1.72
C GLN A 132 9.15 10.85 -0.85
N PHE A 133 8.28 10.75 0.16
CA PHE A 133 7.98 11.83 1.10
C PHE A 133 8.11 11.31 2.53
N PRO A 134 8.61 12.11 3.47
CA PRO A 134 8.52 11.80 4.89
C PRO A 134 7.06 11.72 5.37
N THR A 135 6.84 11.23 6.58
CA THR A 135 5.58 11.39 7.31
C THR A 135 5.72 12.45 8.39
N GLN A 136 4.63 13.15 8.68
CA GLN A 136 4.51 13.92 9.91
C GLN A 136 4.48 13.00 11.14
N ASP A 137 4.73 13.57 12.32
CA ASP A 137 4.59 12.86 13.59
C ASP A 137 3.10 12.64 13.98
N ASP A 138 2.88 11.99 15.12
CA ASP A 138 1.52 11.70 15.62
C ASP A 138 0.72 12.96 15.97
N ALA A 139 1.40 14.08 16.27
CA ALA A 139 0.79 15.37 16.53
C ALA A 139 0.52 16.18 15.24
N GLY A 140 0.86 15.63 14.06
CA GLY A 140 0.74 16.31 12.78
C GLY A 140 1.81 17.39 12.56
N GLN A 141 2.94 17.30 13.26
CA GLN A 141 4.07 18.21 13.08
C GLN A 141 5.08 17.64 12.08
N GLY A 142 5.74 18.56 11.36
CA GLY A 142 6.73 18.27 10.34
C GLY A 142 6.21 18.43 8.92
N ASP A 143 7.09 18.15 7.96
CA ASP A 143 6.78 18.18 6.53
C ASP A 143 6.51 16.75 6.07
N GLY A 144 5.52 16.54 5.19
CA GLY A 144 5.26 15.22 4.61
C GLY A 144 3.81 14.79 4.56
N ILE A 145 3.60 13.47 4.49
CA ILE A 145 2.29 12.86 4.55
C ILE A 145 1.75 12.97 5.98
N ASP A 146 0.62 13.63 6.13
CA ASP A 146 -0.06 13.89 7.39
C ASP A 146 -0.80 12.65 7.92
N PRO A 147 -0.85 12.46 9.24
CA PRO A 147 -1.68 11.43 9.85
C PRO A 147 -3.16 11.71 9.57
N THR A 148 -3.95 10.65 9.41
CA THR A 148 -5.39 10.80 9.21
C THR A 148 -6.10 11.19 10.52
N ALA A 149 -7.32 11.72 10.41
CA ALA A 149 -8.16 12.00 11.58
C ALA A 149 -8.41 10.74 12.43
N GLN A 150 -8.58 9.58 11.78
CA GLN A 150 -8.74 8.30 12.48
C GLN A 150 -7.46 7.93 13.25
N TRP A 151 -6.28 8.17 12.66
CA TRP A 151 -5.00 7.95 13.33
C TRP A 151 -4.83 8.82 14.57
N GLN A 152 -5.14 10.11 14.45
CA GLN A 152 -5.04 11.08 15.54
C GLN A 152 -6.08 10.85 16.64
N SER A 153 -7.23 10.25 16.31
CA SER A 153 -8.29 9.95 17.29
C SER A 153 -7.96 8.81 18.25
N VAL A 154 -6.88 8.05 17.98
CA VAL A 154 -6.42 6.99 18.88
C VAL A 154 -5.47 7.60 19.91
N SER A 155 -5.87 7.53 21.19
CA SER A 155 -5.03 7.91 22.32
C SER A 155 -3.85 6.96 22.47
N ASP A 156 -2.74 7.47 23.01
CA ASP A 156 -1.60 6.61 23.43
C ASP A 156 -1.96 5.69 24.59
N GLU A 157 -3.04 6.00 25.32
CA GLU A 157 -3.59 5.14 26.34
C GLU A 157 -4.31 3.96 25.67
N SER A 158 -3.69 2.79 25.81
CA SER A 158 -4.17 1.44 25.44
C SER A 158 -5.63 1.23 25.83
N ASP A 159 -6.54 1.54 24.91
CA ASP A 159 -7.97 1.40 25.11
C ASP A 159 -8.37 -0.08 24.93
N GLY A 160 -8.31 -0.85 26.02
CA GLY A 160 -9.04 -2.12 26.22
C GLY A 160 -8.72 -3.33 25.33
N MET A 161 -7.95 -3.20 24.24
CA MET A 161 -7.52 -4.35 23.45
C MET A 161 -6.32 -5.02 24.10
N GLY A 162 -6.53 -6.20 24.69
CA GLY A 162 -5.50 -6.98 25.35
C GLY A 162 -4.20 -7.08 24.55
N HIS A 163 -3.07 -7.02 25.26
CA HIS A 163 -1.75 -7.22 24.72
C HIS A 163 -1.61 -8.66 24.21
N LEU A 164 -1.72 -8.85 22.89
CA LEU A 164 -1.44 -10.15 22.25
C LEU A 164 0.03 -10.54 22.35
N PHE A 165 0.90 -9.53 22.47
CA PHE A 165 2.34 -9.65 22.51
C PHE A 165 2.82 -9.03 23.82
N GLY A 166 3.80 -9.66 24.47
CA GLY A 166 4.50 -9.05 25.59
C GLY A 166 5.37 -7.87 25.15
N ASP A 167 5.78 -7.03 26.09
CA ASP A 167 6.60 -5.84 25.84
C ASP A 167 7.95 -6.14 25.16
N ASP A 168 8.41 -7.40 25.24
CA ASP A 168 9.67 -7.88 24.69
C ASP A 168 9.54 -8.55 23.30
N ASP A 169 8.32 -8.77 22.80
CA ASP A 169 8.10 -9.54 21.56
C ASP A 169 8.29 -8.71 20.30
N LEU A 170 7.99 -7.40 20.35
CA LEU A 170 8.02 -6.48 19.21
C LEU A 170 8.81 -5.21 19.52
N ASP A 171 9.44 -4.62 18.51
CA ASP A 171 9.99 -3.28 18.61
C ASP A 171 8.90 -2.27 19.02
N PRO A 172 9.17 -1.32 19.94
CA PRO A 172 8.17 -0.38 20.42
C PRO A 172 7.50 0.42 19.29
N ALA A 173 8.25 0.82 18.26
CA ALA A 173 7.70 1.58 17.14
C ALA A 173 6.71 0.74 16.32
N MET A 174 6.99 -0.55 16.12
CA MET A 174 6.04 -1.46 15.47
C MET A 174 4.80 -1.72 16.33
N SER A 175 5.00 -1.92 17.63
CA SER A 175 3.90 -2.16 18.57
C SER A 175 2.89 -1.01 18.55
N ILE A 176 3.37 0.23 18.60
CA ILE A 176 2.52 1.43 18.54
C ILE A 176 1.71 1.48 17.23
N ILE A 177 2.36 1.25 16.08
CA ILE A 177 1.68 1.28 14.78
C ILE A 177 0.62 0.18 14.69
N LEU A 178 0.94 -1.04 15.14
CA LEU A 178 0.01 -2.17 15.17
C LEU A 178 -1.20 -1.86 16.05
N VAL A 179 -0.99 -1.43 17.30
CA VAL A 179 -2.07 -1.13 18.25
C VAL A 179 -2.98 -0.02 17.73
N ARG A 180 -2.42 1.05 17.15
CA ARG A 180 -3.20 2.13 16.54
C ARG A 180 -4.07 1.61 15.40
N LEU A 181 -3.51 0.83 14.46
CA LEU A 181 -4.29 0.27 13.35
C LEU A 181 -5.36 -0.71 13.79
N ARG A 182 -5.05 -1.58 14.75
CA ARG A 182 -6.05 -2.48 15.35
C ARG A 182 -7.21 -1.67 15.92
N THR A 183 -6.93 -0.61 16.68
CA THR A 183 -7.95 0.25 17.28
C THR A 183 -8.80 0.94 16.22
N ILE A 184 -8.17 1.47 15.17
CA ILE A 184 -8.89 2.08 14.04
C ILE A 184 -9.82 1.04 13.39
N PHE A 185 -9.31 -0.13 13.02
CA PHE A 185 -10.13 -1.15 12.36
C PHE A 185 -11.24 -1.71 13.25
N TYR A 186 -11.00 -1.80 14.56
CA TYR A 186 -12.03 -2.18 15.52
C TYR A 186 -13.16 -1.14 15.57
N ARG A 187 -12.83 0.15 15.73
CA ARG A 187 -13.83 1.24 15.78
C ARG A 187 -14.62 1.35 14.47
N GLN A 188 -14.01 1.07 13.33
CA GLN A 188 -14.64 1.18 12.01
C GLN A 188 -15.43 -0.09 11.61
N ARG A 189 -15.63 -1.06 12.52
CA ARG A 189 -16.61 -2.15 12.30
C ARG A 189 -18.04 -1.62 12.23
N GLU A 190 -18.32 -0.54 12.95
CA GLU A 190 -19.67 0.04 13.05
C GLU A 190 -19.88 1.18 12.06
N THR A 191 -18.84 1.96 11.77
CA THR A 191 -18.83 3.02 10.76
C THR A 191 -17.82 2.65 9.67
N ALA A 192 -18.27 2.32 8.46
CA ALA A 192 -17.33 1.99 7.39
C ALA A 192 -16.46 3.20 7.02
N LEU A 193 -15.16 2.98 6.82
CA LEU A 193 -14.26 3.99 6.25
C LEU A 193 -14.71 4.34 4.82
N THR A 194 -14.67 5.61 4.46
CA THR A 194 -14.85 5.99 3.06
C THR A 194 -13.65 5.53 2.23
N SER A 195 -13.84 5.33 0.92
CA SER A 195 -12.73 5.05 0.00
C SER A 195 -11.57 6.06 0.11
N THR A 196 -11.86 7.35 0.35
CA THR A 196 -10.83 8.38 0.52
C THR A 196 -10.09 8.25 1.86
N ASP A 197 -10.82 7.99 2.94
CA ASP A 197 -10.22 7.76 4.26
C ASP A 197 -9.32 6.52 4.26
N MET A 198 -9.77 5.44 3.61
CA MET A 198 -8.97 4.22 3.45
C MET A 198 -7.70 4.51 2.64
N HIS A 199 -7.79 5.28 1.55
CA HIS A 199 -6.61 5.66 0.77
C HIS A 199 -5.61 6.50 1.58
N ASP A 200 -6.09 7.52 2.30
CA ASP A 200 -5.22 8.38 3.12
C ASP A 200 -4.57 7.60 4.26
N LEU A 201 -5.31 6.68 4.89
CA LEU A 201 -4.79 5.82 5.94
C LEU A 201 -3.73 4.86 5.39
N THR A 202 -4.01 4.19 4.27
CA THR A 202 -3.05 3.31 3.59
C THR A 202 -1.79 4.06 3.18
N LEU A 203 -1.94 5.24 2.57
CA LEU A 203 -0.81 6.07 2.15
C LEU A 203 0.08 6.42 3.35
N PHE A 204 -0.50 6.96 4.42
CA PHE A 204 0.24 7.34 5.63
C PHE A 204 0.94 6.14 6.30
N VAL A 205 0.21 5.04 6.50
CA VAL A 205 0.73 3.84 7.19
C VAL A 205 1.87 3.20 6.42
N ILE A 206 1.75 3.04 5.10
CA ILE A 206 2.81 2.45 4.28
C ILE A 206 4.05 3.35 4.30
N HIS A 207 3.87 4.66 4.15
CA HIS A 207 4.99 5.61 4.25
C HIS A 207 5.69 5.47 5.60
N ARG A 208 4.93 5.47 6.70
CA ARG A 208 5.47 5.36 8.05
C ARG A 208 6.22 4.05 8.26
N LEU A 209 5.63 2.92 7.89
CA LEU A 209 6.25 1.59 8.05
C LEU A 209 7.55 1.45 7.26
N LEU A 210 7.57 1.92 6.00
CA LEU A 210 8.72 1.76 5.11
C LEU A 210 9.85 2.78 5.37
N LEU A 211 9.56 3.88 6.06
CA LEU A 211 10.55 4.88 6.48
C LEU A 211 11.16 4.59 7.84
N LEU A 212 10.63 3.64 8.61
CA LEU A 212 11.28 3.21 9.84
C LEU A 212 12.70 2.71 9.55
N PRO A 213 13.69 3.03 10.41
CA PRO A 213 15.01 2.46 10.28
C PRO A 213 14.94 0.92 10.41
N PRO A 214 15.82 0.17 9.73
CA PRO A 214 15.93 -1.27 9.98
C PRO A 214 16.15 -1.54 11.46
N PHE A 215 15.48 -2.54 12.02
CA PHE A 215 15.67 -2.93 13.43
C PHE A 215 17.00 -3.68 13.68
N LEU A 216 17.91 -3.66 12.70
CA LEU A 216 19.24 -4.30 12.68
C LEU A 216 20.32 -3.32 13.20
N PRO A 217 21.43 -3.78 13.82
CA PRO A 217 22.26 -4.92 13.39
C PRO A 217 22.19 -6.19 14.26
N THR A 218 21.54 -6.17 15.41
CA THR A 218 21.41 -7.37 16.25
C THR A 218 20.23 -8.19 15.76
N ALA A 219 20.50 -9.30 15.05
CA ALA A 219 19.52 -10.29 14.58
C ALA A 219 18.84 -11.03 15.74
N THR A 220 18.21 -10.29 16.65
CA THR A 220 17.39 -10.82 17.73
C THR A 220 16.06 -11.31 17.15
N PRO A 221 15.44 -12.33 17.76
CA PRO A 221 14.10 -12.77 17.36
C PRO A 221 13.09 -11.61 17.33
N ARG A 222 13.11 -10.72 18.33
CA ARG A 222 12.28 -9.50 18.42
C ARG A 222 12.40 -8.62 17.17
N ALA A 223 13.63 -8.29 16.76
CA ALA A 223 13.88 -7.45 15.59
C ALA A 223 13.38 -8.11 14.29
N LEU A 224 13.66 -9.41 14.12
CA LEU A 224 13.26 -10.15 12.92
C LEU A 224 11.74 -10.32 12.81
N ILE A 225 11.05 -10.60 13.93
CA ILE A 225 9.58 -10.65 13.99
C ILE A 225 8.99 -9.28 13.64
N SER A 226 9.58 -8.19 14.16
CA SER A 226 9.15 -6.82 13.89
C SER A 226 9.31 -6.45 12.41
N GLU A 227 10.40 -6.87 11.76
CA GLU A 227 10.58 -6.71 10.31
C GLU A 227 9.53 -7.53 9.52
N CYS A 228 9.26 -8.79 9.92
CA CYS A 228 8.24 -9.60 9.25
C CYS A 228 6.85 -8.97 9.35
N LEU A 229 6.48 -8.51 10.54
CA LEU A 229 5.23 -7.80 10.79
C LEU A 229 5.16 -6.51 9.97
N ARG A 230 6.24 -5.71 9.92
CA ARG A 230 6.30 -4.48 9.12
C ARG A 230 5.95 -4.73 7.65
N TYR A 231 6.63 -5.68 7.01
CA TYR A 231 6.40 -5.96 5.59
C TYR A 231 5.03 -6.60 5.34
N ALA A 232 4.59 -7.51 6.22
CA ALA A 232 3.25 -8.08 6.11
C ALA A 232 2.15 -7.03 6.30
N MET A 233 2.31 -6.05 7.19
CA MET A 233 1.39 -4.91 7.33
C MET A 233 1.34 -4.04 6.08
N VAL A 234 2.48 -3.76 5.45
CA VAL A 234 2.49 -3.04 4.17
C VAL A 234 1.70 -3.80 3.10
N LEU A 235 1.93 -5.12 2.95
CA LEU A 235 1.18 -5.96 2.01
C LEU A 235 -0.31 -5.99 2.34
N TYR A 236 -0.67 -6.11 3.62
CA TYR A 236 -2.05 -6.11 4.06
C TYR A 236 -2.75 -4.81 3.68
N MET A 237 -2.14 -3.65 3.97
CA MET A 237 -2.68 -2.34 3.63
C MET A 237 -2.84 -2.16 2.11
N LEU A 238 -1.90 -2.67 1.30
CA LEU A 238 -2.03 -2.68 -0.16
C LEU A 238 -3.18 -3.56 -0.64
N ILE A 239 -3.35 -4.76 -0.09
CA ILE A 239 -4.42 -5.68 -0.47
C ILE A 239 -5.79 -5.09 -0.14
N ILE A 240 -6.00 -4.64 1.11
CA ILE A 240 -7.32 -4.14 1.56
C ILE A 240 -7.68 -2.80 0.91
N HIS A 241 -6.69 -2.01 0.48
CA HIS A 241 -6.93 -0.80 -0.31
C HIS A 241 -7.59 -1.14 -1.66
N GLY A 242 -7.24 -2.30 -2.23
CA GLY A 242 -7.92 -2.89 -3.38
C GLY A 242 -7.35 -2.47 -4.73
N THR A 243 -8.19 -2.53 -5.76
CA THR A 243 -7.77 -2.26 -7.14
C THR A 243 -7.39 -0.80 -7.32
N THR A 244 -6.14 -0.55 -7.67
CA THR A 244 -5.65 0.75 -8.09
C THR A 244 -5.57 0.83 -9.61
N TYR A 245 -5.69 2.04 -10.16
CA TYR A 245 -5.45 2.30 -11.59
C TYR A 245 -3.99 2.04 -12.02
N TYR A 246 -3.08 1.90 -11.05
CA TYR A 246 -1.66 1.71 -11.26
C TYR A 246 -1.23 0.36 -10.71
N SER A 247 -0.25 -0.28 -11.37
CA SER A 247 0.30 -1.56 -10.93
C SER A 247 0.95 -1.45 -9.55
N LEU A 248 0.66 -2.43 -8.69
CA LEU A 248 1.28 -2.60 -7.38
C LEU A 248 2.47 -3.57 -7.42
N GLU A 249 2.83 -4.09 -8.59
CA GLU A 249 3.76 -5.22 -8.76
C GLU A 249 5.15 -4.91 -8.18
N VAL A 250 5.71 -3.74 -8.48
CA VAL A 250 7.08 -3.37 -8.06
C VAL A 250 7.19 -3.25 -6.55
N ILE A 251 6.28 -2.49 -5.92
CA ILE A 251 6.28 -2.35 -4.46
C ILE A 251 5.97 -3.67 -3.77
N THR A 252 5.01 -4.45 -4.28
CA THR A 252 4.64 -5.76 -3.73
C THR A 252 5.84 -6.69 -3.79
N THR A 253 6.48 -6.85 -4.95
CA THR A 253 7.66 -7.70 -5.13
C THR A 253 8.81 -7.25 -4.22
N THR A 254 9.07 -5.94 -4.12
CA THR A 254 10.10 -5.39 -3.23
C THR A 254 9.84 -5.74 -1.77
N VAL A 255 8.60 -5.58 -1.30
CA VAL A 255 8.20 -5.88 0.08
C VAL A 255 8.23 -7.38 0.36
N LEU A 256 7.80 -8.22 -0.60
CA LEU A 256 7.86 -9.68 -0.49
C LEU A 256 9.30 -10.18 -0.36
N ASN A 257 10.23 -9.67 -1.18
CA ASN A 257 11.65 -10.03 -1.10
C ASN A 257 12.26 -9.66 0.27
N LYS A 258 11.91 -8.49 0.82
CA LYS A 258 12.35 -8.09 2.16
C LYS A 258 11.73 -8.97 3.26
N LEU A 259 10.47 -9.37 3.10
CA LEU A 259 9.81 -10.30 4.02
C LEU A 259 10.51 -11.66 4.01
N ASP A 260 10.74 -12.24 2.83
CA ASP A 260 11.42 -13.53 2.67
C ASP A 260 12.79 -13.56 3.35
N ALA A 261 13.55 -12.47 3.27
CA ALA A 261 14.85 -12.35 3.92
C ALA A 261 14.78 -12.41 5.46
N ASN A 262 13.62 -12.09 6.08
CA ASN A 262 13.45 -12.02 7.53
C ASN A 262 12.64 -13.19 8.13
N MET A 263 12.03 -14.05 7.31
CA MET A 263 11.14 -15.14 7.74
C MET A 263 11.78 -16.22 8.64
N VAL A 264 13.10 -16.28 8.75
CA VAL A 264 13.82 -17.33 9.48
C VAL A 264 13.43 -17.38 10.96
N ALA A 265 13.39 -16.23 11.65
CA ALA A 265 13.05 -16.19 13.08
C ALA A 265 11.59 -16.59 13.33
N LEU A 266 10.69 -16.16 12.46
CA LEU A 266 9.26 -16.47 12.56
C LEU A 266 9.00 -17.99 12.51
N ARG A 267 9.84 -18.75 11.78
CA ARG A 267 9.76 -20.23 11.75
C ARG A 267 10.18 -20.88 13.07
N ALA A 268 11.04 -20.23 13.83
CA ALA A 268 11.67 -20.80 15.03
C ALA A 268 10.94 -20.46 16.35
N SER A 269 10.08 -19.44 16.39
CA SER A 269 9.44 -18.96 17.64
C SER A 269 8.24 -19.82 18.07
N PRO A 270 8.28 -20.56 19.20
CA PRO A 270 7.14 -21.36 19.66
C PRO A 270 6.07 -20.52 20.40
N GLY A 271 4.82 -20.99 20.43
CA GLY A 271 3.74 -20.45 21.27
C GLY A 271 2.50 -19.98 20.52
N GLN A 272 1.34 -19.95 21.20
CA GLN A 272 0.04 -19.68 20.58
C GLN A 272 -0.11 -18.25 20.01
N ALA A 273 0.29 -17.22 20.76
CA ALA A 273 0.27 -15.84 20.26
C ALA A 273 1.17 -15.66 19.02
N HIS A 274 2.34 -16.30 19.05
CA HIS A 274 3.23 -16.37 17.89
C HIS A 274 2.61 -17.14 16.73
N ASN A 275 1.78 -18.17 16.98
CA ASN A 275 1.10 -18.92 15.93
C ASN A 275 -0.02 -18.12 15.24
N ALA A 276 -0.77 -17.29 15.97
CA ALA A 276 -1.72 -16.36 15.36
C ALA A 276 -1.00 -15.34 14.46
N LEU A 277 0.12 -14.77 14.93
CA LEU A 277 0.96 -13.87 14.14
C LEU A 277 1.54 -14.55 12.90
N LYS A 278 2.09 -15.77 13.05
CA LYS A 278 2.60 -16.58 11.94
C LYS A 278 1.52 -16.81 10.90
N LEU A 279 0.34 -17.27 11.32
CA LEU A 279 -0.78 -17.53 10.44
C LEU A 279 -1.17 -16.25 9.68
N TRP A 280 -1.26 -15.13 10.38
CA TRP A 280 -1.57 -13.84 9.79
C TRP A 280 -0.54 -13.40 8.73
N ILE A 281 0.75 -13.42 9.07
CA ILE A 281 1.83 -13.06 8.16
C ILE A 281 1.82 -13.97 6.92
N VAL A 282 1.61 -15.28 7.10
CA VAL A 282 1.60 -16.26 6.02
C VAL A 282 0.39 -16.09 5.11
N ILE A 283 -0.82 -15.90 5.66
CA ILE A 283 -2.02 -15.68 4.86
C ILE A 283 -1.90 -14.41 4.02
N VAL A 284 -1.44 -13.30 4.62
CA VAL A 284 -1.20 -12.05 3.90
C VAL A 284 -0.13 -12.22 2.82
N SER A 285 0.95 -12.92 3.16
CA SER A 285 2.05 -13.26 2.25
C SER A 285 1.61 -14.07 1.04
N MET A 286 0.73 -15.05 1.24
CA MET A 286 0.20 -15.90 0.17
C MET A 286 -0.82 -15.15 -0.69
N ALA A 287 -1.68 -14.33 -0.06
CA ALA A 287 -2.61 -13.46 -0.76
C ALA A 287 -1.90 -12.48 -1.71
N ALA A 288 -0.76 -11.93 -1.30
CA ALA A 288 0.07 -11.05 -2.14
C ALA A 288 0.84 -11.78 -3.26
N ARG A 289 0.97 -13.12 -3.21
CA ARG A 289 1.86 -13.93 -4.08
C ARG A 289 1.14 -14.75 -5.16
N SER A 290 -0.16 -14.58 -5.36
CA SER A 290 -1.03 -15.43 -6.20
C SER A 290 -0.28 -16.33 -7.23
N GLY A 291 -0.04 -17.60 -6.87
CA GLY A 291 0.57 -18.61 -7.77
C GLY A 291 2.10 -18.65 -7.86
N ALA A 292 2.85 -17.94 -7.01
CA ALA A 292 4.32 -17.92 -7.04
C ALA A 292 4.99 -19.25 -6.60
N PRO A 293 6.25 -19.53 -7.00
CA PRO A 293 6.96 -20.77 -6.68
C PRO A 293 7.10 -21.08 -5.18
N GLN A 294 7.10 -20.06 -4.33
CA GLN A 294 7.27 -20.17 -2.88
C GLN A 294 5.95 -20.51 -2.15
N TYR A 295 4.83 -20.54 -2.87
CA TYR A 295 3.49 -20.66 -2.29
C TYR A 295 3.33 -21.92 -1.42
N GLU A 296 3.91 -23.05 -1.82
CA GLU A 296 3.82 -24.31 -1.06
C GLU A 296 4.59 -24.27 0.27
N SER A 297 5.77 -23.61 0.30
CA SER A 297 6.54 -23.48 1.54
C SER A 297 5.79 -22.66 2.58
N TYR A 298 5.08 -21.61 2.15
CA TYR A 298 4.22 -20.80 3.01
C TYR A 298 2.98 -21.59 3.44
N ALA A 299 2.34 -22.34 2.52
CA ALA A 299 1.20 -23.19 2.84
C ALA A 299 1.55 -24.23 3.92
N HIS A 300 2.73 -24.87 3.84
CA HIS A 300 3.19 -25.79 4.87
C HIS A 300 3.35 -25.12 6.25
N LEU A 301 3.89 -23.89 6.29
CA LEU A 301 4.02 -23.14 7.54
C LEU A 301 2.66 -22.79 8.15
N ALA A 302 1.69 -22.38 7.32
CA ALA A 302 0.32 -22.14 7.77
C ALA A 302 -0.31 -23.42 8.31
N ARG A 303 -0.17 -24.57 7.63
CA ARG A 303 -0.74 -25.85 8.09
C ARG A 303 -0.28 -26.23 9.50
N GLY A 304 1.02 -26.08 9.78
CA GLY A 304 1.56 -26.30 11.13
C GLY A 304 0.89 -25.40 12.17
N ALA A 305 0.82 -24.09 11.90
CA ALA A 305 0.17 -23.13 12.80
C ALA A 305 -1.32 -23.44 13.00
N THR A 306 -2.06 -23.80 11.94
CA THR A 306 -3.48 -24.15 12.04
C THR A 306 -3.72 -25.42 12.85
N ALA A 307 -2.85 -26.43 12.72
CA ALA A 307 -2.96 -27.68 13.45
C ALA A 307 -2.68 -27.49 14.94
N GLU A 308 -1.64 -26.73 15.28
CA GLU A 308 -1.30 -26.39 16.68
C GLU A 308 -2.40 -25.59 17.38
N MET A 309 -3.10 -24.73 16.64
CA MET A 309 -4.23 -23.94 17.16
C MET A 309 -5.58 -24.68 17.07
N GLY A 310 -5.63 -25.84 16.44
CA GLY A 310 -6.86 -26.63 16.27
C GLY A 310 -7.93 -25.96 15.40
N LEU A 311 -7.55 -25.10 14.46
CA LEU A 311 -8.48 -24.36 13.60
C LEU A 311 -9.07 -25.28 12.53
N LYS A 312 -10.39 -25.26 12.35
CA LYS A 312 -11.10 -26.16 11.42
C LYS A 312 -11.90 -25.40 10.36
N THR A 313 -12.35 -24.20 10.70
CA THR A 313 -13.24 -23.41 9.87
C THR A 313 -12.62 -22.07 9.53
N TRP A 314 -13.14 -21.42 8.49
CA TRP A 314 -12.76 -20.04 8.17
C TRP A 314 -13.06 -19.09 9.33
N ASP A 315 -14.16 -19.28 10.05
CA ASP A 315 -14.52 -18.43 11.20
C ASP A 315 -13.50 -18.57 12.35
N ASP A 316 -12.97 -19.78 12.59
CA ASP A 316 -11.86 -19.99 13.54
C ASP A 316 -10.62 -19.20 13.10
N ALA A 317 -10.30 -19.24 11.80
CA ALA A 317 -9.17 -18.51 11.23
C ALA A 317 -9.35 -16.99 11.35
N VAL A 318 -10.51 -16.46 10.96
CA VAL A 318 -10.83 -15.04 11.08
C VAL A 318 -10.70 -14.58 12.53
N SER A 319 -11.15 -15.37 13.50
CA SER A 319 -11.00 -15.03 14.91
C SER A 319 -9.52 -14.86 15.33
N GLN A 320 -8.62 -15.69 14.78
CA GLN A 320 -7.17 -15.52 15.00
C GLN A 320 -6.58 -14.34 14.22
N LEU A 321 -7.02 -14.10 12.99
CA LEU A 321 -6.55 -12.98 12.17
C LEU A 321 -6.99 -11.63 12.76
N GLU A 322 -8.23 -11.56 13.27
CA GLU A 322 -8.79 -10.42 14.00
C GLU A 322 -8.04 -10.11 15.28
N SER A 323 -7.51 -11.14 15.94
CA SER A 323 -6.61 -10.91 17.06
C SER A 323 -5.43 -10.06 16.57
N VAL A 324 -4.74 -10.43 15.50
CA VAL A 324 -3.54 -9.70 15.03
C VAL A 324 -3.91 -8.35 14.39
N LEU A 325 -4.57 -8.33 13.24
CA LEU A 325 -4.98 -7.13 12.53
C LEU A 325 -5.98 -7.50 11.43
N TRP A 326 -7.24 -7.06 11.53
CA TRP A 326 -8.23 -7.39 10.51
C TRP A 326 -9.31 -6.34 10.38
N ILE A 327 -9.71 -6.07 9.13
CA ILE A 327 -10.89 -5.31 8.77
C ILE A 327 -11.63 -6.03 7.65
N LYS A 328 -12.96 -6.06 7.74
CA LYS A 328 -13.81 -6.68 6.73
C LYS A 328 -13.86 -5.82 5.48
N THR A 329 -13.42 -6.38 4.35
CA THR A 329 -13.39 -5.69 3.05
C THR A 329 -13.90 -6.62 1.94
N PRO A 330 -14.18 -6.11 0.72
CA PRO A 330 -14.48 -6.98 -0.42
C PRO A 330 -13.37 -8.00 -0.73
N GLN A 331 -12.15 -7.76 -0.25
CA GLN A 331 -10.93 -8.52 -0.50
C GLN A 331 -10.79 -9.71 0.44
N ASP A 332 -11.69 -9.87 1.42
CA ASP A 332 -11.83 -11.05 2.26
C ASP A 332 -11.91 -12.35 1.44
N ARG A 333 -12.48 -12.27 0.22
CA ARG A 333 -12.54 -13.41 -0.73
C ARG A 333 -11.17 -13.94 -1.10
N LEU A 334 -10.16 -13.08 -1.24
CA LEU A 334 -8.79 -13.46 -1.56
C LEU A 334 -8.18 -14.27 -0.41
N PHE A 335 -8.35 -13.79 0.83
CA PHE A 335 -7.85 -14.48 2.01
C PHE A 335 -8.58 -15.80 2.27
N HIS A 336 -9.89 -15.84 2.02
CA HIS A 336 -10.67 -17.08 2.10
C HIS A 336 -10.17 -18.13 1.08
N HIS A 337 -9.86 -17.72 -0.14
CA HIS A 337 -9.29 -18.65 -1.14
C HIS A 337 -7.91 -19.19 -0.73
N VAL A 338 -7.07 -18.34 -0.12
CA VAL A 338 -5.79 -18.78 0.47
C VAL A 338 -6.03 -19.81 1.58
N TRP A 339 -7.00 -19.56 2.45
CA TRP A 339 -7.39 -20.49 3.52
C TRP A 339 -7.85 -21.85 3.00
N GLU A 340 -8.72 -21.86 1.98
CA GLU A 340 -9.16 -23.09 1.32
C GLU A 340 -7.97 -23.89 0.77
N THR A 341 -6.95 -23.21 0.24
CA THR A 341 -5.75 -23.88 -0.27
C THR A 341 -4.91 -24.52 0.83
N ILE A 342 -4.81 -23.86 2.00
CA ILE A 342 -4.12 -24.39 3.18
C ILE A 342 -4.82 -25.68 3.66
N HIS A 343 -6.15 -25.68 3.71
CA HIS A 343 -6.96 -26.81 4.17
C HIS A 343 -7.06 -27.97 3.17
N ALA A 344 -7.27 -27.70 1.87
CA ALA A 344 -7.45 -28.74 0.85
C ALA A 344 -6.21 -29.64 0.67
N ALA A 345 -5.02 -29.13 1.01
CA ALA A 345 -3.78 -29.91 1.02
C ALA A 345 -3.63 -30.78 2.29
N SER A 346 -4.29 -30.41 3.39
CA SER A 346 -4.25 -31.15 4.67
C SER A 346 -5.15 -32.39 4.68
N GLU A 347 -6.15 -32.48 3.80
CA GLU A 347 -7.06 -33.64 3.70
C GLU A 347 -6.53 -34.77 2.78
N ARG A 348 -5.38 -34.56 2.11
CA ARG A 348 -4.75 -35.53 1.20
C ARG A 348 -3.54 -36.26 1.80
N GLN A 349 -3.25 -36.04 3.08
CA GLN A 349 -2.30 -36.79 3.90
C GLN A 349 -3.07 -37.53 4.98
#